data_AF-A0A6B3H8J2-F1
#
_entry.id   AF-A0A6B3H8J2-F1
#
_cell.length_a   1.000
_cell.length_b   1.000
_cell.length_c   1.000
_cell.angle_alpha   90.00
_cell.angle_beta   90.00
_cell.angle_gamma   90.00
#
_symmetry.space_group_name_H-M   'P 1'
#
loop_
_entity.id
_entity.type
_entity.pdbx_description
1 polymer ?
#
loop_
_entity_poly.entity_id
_entity_poly.type
_entity_poly.pdbx_seq_one_letter_code
_entity_poly.pdbx_strand_id
1 'polypeptide(L)' 'MTSAATPVLSHQVLKALLGAWALSACSAEETAAVEDHLTGCAPCADEALRLRDAVGLLHTDGSLDLDPTLRT' A
#
# COMPACT_ATOMS: atom_id res chain seq x y z
N MET A 1 13.69 -12.71 16.37
CA MET A 1 12.31 -12.18 16.34
C MET A 1 12.38 -10.74 16.78
N THR A 2 12.59 -9.82 15.84
CA THR A 2 12.69 -8.39 16.15
C THR A 2 11.34 -7.77 15.84
N SER A 3 10.61 -7.41 16.89
CA SER A 3 9.36 -6.65 16.77
C SER A 3 9.74 -5.22 16.42
N ALA A 4 9.47 -4.78 15.20
CA ALA A 4 9.61 -3.38 14.83
C ALA A 4 8.48 -2.59 15.51
N ALA A 5 8.85 -1.65 16.37
CA ALA A 5 7.91 -0.66 16.87
C ALA A 5 7.44 0.16 15.67
N THR A 6 6.14 0.20 15.40
CA THR A 6 5.57 1.02 14.32
C THR A 6 6.01 2.46 14.54
N PRO A 7 6.82 3.04 13.63
CA PRO A 7 7.21 4.43 13.78
C PRO A 7 5.94 5.28 13.75
N VAL A 8 5.76 6.17 14.73
CA VAL A 8 4.65 7.13 14.72
C VAL A 8 4.97 8.18 13.68
N LEU A 9 4.63 7.89 12.43
CA LEU A 9 4.82 8.78 11.29
C LEU A 9 3.83 9.94 11.38
N SER A 10 4.29 11.13 11.00
CA SER A 10 3.41 12.28 10.93
C SER A 10 2.39 12.11 9.79
N HIS A 11 1.24 12.76 9.92
CA HIS A 11 0.20 12.74 8.89
C HIS A 11 0.72 13.15 7.50
N GLN A 12 1.64 14.12 7.43
CA GLN A 12 2.23 14.55 6.15
C GLN A 12 3.07 13.45 5.49
N VAL A 13 3.82 12.69 6.28
CA VAL A 13 4.61 11.55 5.77
C VAL A 13 3.68 10.43 5.31
N LEU A 14 2.66 10.10 6.11
CA LEU A 14 1.66 9.09 5.75
C LEU A 14 0.91 9.46 4.46
N LYS A 15 0.55 10.74 4.29
CA LYS A 15 -0.06 11.23 3.06
C LYS A 15 0.86 11.09 1.85
N ALA A 16 2.16 11.35 2.00
CA ALA A 16 3.14 11.16 0.93
C ALA A 16 3.33 9.68 0.56
N LEU A 17 3.18 8.77 1.53
CA LEU A 17 3.28 7.32 1.31
C LEU A 17 2.07 6.72 0.58
N LEU A 18 0.92 7.40 0.50
CA LEU A 18 -0.29 6.84 -0.11
C LEU A 18 -0.09 6.37 -1.56
N GLY A 19 0.71 7.09 -2.35
CA GLY A 19 1.04 6.70 -3.71
C GLY A 19 1.88 5.42 -3.77
N ALA A 20 2.92 5.31 -2.94
CA ALA A 20 3.76 4.11 -2.85
C ALA A 20 2.96 2.91 -2.31
N TRP A 21 2.09 3.14 -1.32
CA TRP A 21 1.20 2.12 -0.78
C TRP A 21 0.18 1.62 -1.80
N ALA A 22 -0.41 2.52 -2.61
CA ALA A 22 -1.35 2.13 -3.67
C ALA A 22 -0.70 1.22 -4.72
N LEU A 23 0.61 1.39 -4.97
CA LEU A 23 1.42 0.57 -5.87
C LEU A 23 2.01 -0.69 -5.20
N SER A 24 1.69 -0.96 -3.93
CA SER A 24 2.30 -2.04 -3.14
C SER A 24 3.83 -1.97 -3.07
N ALA A 25 4.39 -0.75 -3.07
CA ALA A 25 5.82 -0.47 -3.07
C ALA A 25 6.36 -0.03 -1.69
N CYS A 26 5.55 -0.15 -0.63
CA CYS A 26 5.94 0.14 0.75
C CYS A 26 6.52 -1.11 1.43
N SER A 27 7.37 -0.89 2.44
CA SER A 27 7.73 -1.94 3.40
C SER A 27 6.52 -2.39 4.24
N ALA A 28 6.64 -3.52 4.94
CA ALA A 28 5.58 -4.01 5.81
C ALA A 28 5.24 -3.03 6.96
N GLU A 29 6.26 -2.39 7.53
CA GLU A 29 6.11 -1.43 8.63
C GLU A 29 5.38 -0.15 8.16
N GLU A 30 5.74 0.36 6.98
CA GLU A 30 5.07 1.51 6.36
C GLU A 30 3.64 1.18 5.97
N THR A 31 3.40 -0.03 5.44
CA THR A 31 2.06 -0.50 5.08
C THR A 31 1.14 -0.54 6.29
N ALA A 32 1.61 -1.11 7.41
CA ALA A 32 0.84 -1.15 8.65
C ALA A 32 0.54 0.26 9.18
N ALA A 33 1.52 1.18 9.14
CA ALA A 33 1.33 2.55 9.58
C ALA A 33 0.32 3.33 8.71
N VAL A 34 0.34 3.12 7.39
CA VAL A 34 -0.65 3.70 6.47
C VAL A 34 -2.03 3.12 6.74
N GLU A 35 -2.17 1.79 6.84
CA GLU A 35 -3.46 1.14 7.08
C GLU A 35 -4.10 1.59 8.40
N ASP A 36 -3.34 1.65 9.49
CA ASP A 36 -3.79 2.21 10.77
C ASP A 36 -4.30 3.65 10.60
N HIS A 37 -3.55 4.48 9.88
CA HIS A 37 -3.94 5.85 9.59
C HIS A 37 -5.25 5.97 8.81
N LEU A 38 -5.47 5.11 7.81
CA LEU A 38 -6.69 5.14 6.99
C LEU A 38 -7.95 4.84 7.81
N THR A 39 -7.85 4.06 8.89
CA THR A 39 -8.99 3.81 9.79
C THR A 39 -9.47 5.06 10.53
N GLY A 40 -8.57 6.01 10.78
CA GLY A 40 -8.84 7.25 11.54
C GLY A 40 -8.94 8.52 10.70
N CYS A 41 -8.60 8.46 9.40
CA CYS A 41 -8.51 9.65 8.55
C CYS A 41 -9.28 9.50 7.24
N ALA A 42 -10.57 9.88 7.27
CA ALA A 42 -11.46 9.88 6.12
C ALA A 42 -10.89 10.53 4.83
N PRO A 43 -10.23 11.70 4.85
CA PRO A 43 -9.70 12.28 3.60
C PRO A 43 -8.54 11.48 3.01
N CYS A 44 -7.71 10.83 3.84
CA CYS A 44 -6.66 9.94 3.34
C CYS A 44 -7.22 8.61 2.84
N ALA A 45 -8.29 8.09 3.44
CA ALA A 45 -8.96 6.89 2.96
C ALA A 45 -9.59 7.09 1.58
N ASP A 46 -10.24 8.24 1.35
CA ASP A 46 -10.79 8.60 0.04
C ASP A 46 -9.69 8.74 -1.03
N GLU A 47 -8.59 9.42 -0.69
CA GLU A 47 -7.43 9.55 -1.58
C GLU A 47 -6.81 8.18 -1.91
N ALA A 48 -6.66 7.32 -0.91
CA ALA A 48 -6.11 5.97 -1.07
C ALA A 48 -6.97 5.10 -2.01
N LEU A 49 -8.30 5.22 -1.92
CA LEU A 49 -9.23 4.54 -2.83
C LEU A 49 -9.05 5.05 -4.26
N ARG A 50 -9.07 6.38 -4.46
CA ARG A 50 -8.87 7.00 -5.78
C ARG A 50 -7.54 6.60 -6.42
N LEU A 51 -6.47 6.52 -5.63
CA LEU A 51 -5.16 6.07 -6.10
C LEU A 51 -5.15 4.60 -6.50
N ARG A 52 -5.76 3.70 -5.73
CA ARG A 52 -5.87 2.27 -6.09
C ARG A 52 -6.72 2.04 -7.33
N ASP A 53 -7.80 2.79 -7.49
CA ASP A 53 -8.61 2.76 -8.72
C ASP A 53 -7.76 3.15 -9.94
N ALA A 54 -6.99 4.25 -9.82
CA ALA A 54 -6.08 4.68 -10.88
C ALA A 54 -4.99 3.64 -11.17
N VAL A 55 -4.40 3.03 -10.14
CA VAL A 55 -3.41 1.95 -10.29
C VAL A 55 -4.01 0.74 -10.99
N GLY A 56 -5.25 0.36 -10.66
CA GLY A 56 -5.97 -0.73 -11.33
C GLY A 56 -6.14 -0.49 -12.85
N LEU A 57 -6.33 0.76 -13.28
CA LEU A 57 -6.36 1.11 -14.70
C LEU A 57 -4.98 0.99 -15.39
N LEU A 58 -3.90 1.24 -14.65
CA LEU A 58 -2.52 1.12 -15.15
C LEU A 58 -2.07 -0.34 -15.25
N HIS A 59 -2.56 -1.21 -14.37
CA HIS A 59 -2.40 -2.66 -14.46
C HIS A 59 -3.30 -3.21 -15.57
N THR A 60 -2.97 -2.88 -16.82
CA THR A 60 -3.53 -3.57 -17.98
C THR A 60 -3.09 -5.03 -17.89
N ASP A 61 -4.06 -5.94 -17.90
CA ASP A 61 -4.03 -7.41 -17.71
C ASP A 61 -2.81 -8.12 -18.34
N GLY A 62 -1.63 -7.90 -17.77
CA GLY A 62 -0.47 -8.73 -17.98
C GLY A 62 -0.66 -9.92 -17.07
N SER A 63 -1.41 -10.93 -17.53
CA SER A 63 -1.51 -12.22 -16.86
C SER A 63 -0.12 -12.67 -16.45
N LEU A 64 0.18 -12.58 -15.15
CA LEU A 64 1.30 -13.27 -14.54
C LEU A 64 0.88 -14.73 -14.45
N ASP A 65 0.77 -15.42 -15.59
CA ASP A 65 0.73 -16.87 -15.59
C ASP A 65 2.09 -17.32 -15.06
N LEU A 66 2.14 -17.56 -13.75
CA LEU A 66 3.31 -18.12 -13.11
C LEU A 66 3.51 -19.50 -13.72
N ASP A 67 4.64 -19.66 -14.39
CA ASP A 67 5.08 -20.89 -15.02
C ASP A 67 4.75 -22.07 -14.09
N PRO A 68 4.01 -23.10 -14.54
CA PRO A 68 3.51 -24.17 -13.68
C PRO A 68 4.64 -24.94 -12.98
N THR A 69 5.85 -24.85 -13.51
CA THR A 69 7.09 -25.40 -12.94
C THR A 69 7.56 -24.70 -11.66
N LEU A 70 7.04 -23.50 -11.35
CA LEU A 70 7.34 -22.75 -10.12
C LEU A 70 6.35 -23.03 -8.98
N ARG A 71 5.37 -23.92 -9.19
CA ARG A 71 4.32 -24.27 -8.20
C ARG A 71 4.63 -25.56 -7.41
N THR A 72 5.74 -26.22 -7.69
CA THR A 72 6.19 -27.47 -7.03
C THR A 72 6.96 -27.21 -5.76
#